data_AF-A0A2E8L547-F1
#
_entry.id   AF-A0A2E8L547-F1
#
_cell.length_a   1.000
_cell.length_b   1.000
_cell.length_c   1.000
_cell.angle_alpha   90.00
_cell.angle_beta   90.00
_cell.angle_gamma   90.00
#
_symmetry.space_group_name_H-M   'P 1'
#
loop_
_entity.id
_entity.type
_entity.pdbx_description
1 polymer ?
#
loop_
_entity_poly.entity_id
_entity_poly.type
_entity_poly.pdbx_seq_one_letter_code
_entity_poly.pdbx_strand_id
1 'polypeptide(L)' 'MTPVDHTQDYRRFRQILLLIALAAHLSASSAQSLPESHWQFHISGRMGTVDAVVTLKAEAGVLTGQFDLENGRTWLIE' A
#
# COMPACT_ATOMS: atom_id res chain seq x y z
N MET A 1 -11.41 -53.13 -23.77
CA MET A 1 -10.27 -52.30 -23.34
C MET A 1 -10.47 -50.92 -23.96
N THR A 2 -11.05 -49.96 -23.24
CA THR A 2 -11.26 -48.60 -23.77
C THR A 2 -9.96 -47.81 -23.67
N PRO A 3 -9.52 -47.10 -24.72
CA PRO A 3 -8.29 -46.31 -24.67
C PRO A 3 -8.45 -45.15 -23.69
N VAL A 4 -7.51 -45.02 -22.77
CA VAL A 4 -7.43 -43.89 -21.84
C VAL A 4 -6.93 -42.67 -22.62
N ASP A 5 -7.79 -41.66 -22.76
CA ASP A 5 -7.44 -40.41 -23.44
C ASP A 5 -6.70 -39.47 -22.50
N HIS A 6 -5.38 -39.59 -22.48
CA HIS A 6 -4.45 -38.77 -21.68
C HIS A 6 -4.48 -37.27 -22.05
N THR A 7 -5.07 -36.90 -23.19
CA THR A 7 -5.15 -35.52 -23.67
C THR A 7 -6.10 -34.67 -22.82
N GLN A 8 -7.17 -35.31 -22.31
CA GLN A 8 -8.17 -34.65 -21.48
C GLN A 8 -7.63 -34.34 -20.07
N ASP A 9 -6.84 -35.26 -19.52
CA ASP A 9 -6.21 -35.08 -18.19
C ASP A 9 -5.16 -33.99 -18.21
N TYR A 10 -4.38 -33.89 -19.30
CA TYR A 10 -3.41 -32.81 -19.48
C TYR A 10 -4.08 -31.42 -19.54
N ARG A 11 -5.22 -31.29 -20.24
CA ARG A 11 -5.96 -30.02 -20.30
C ARG A 11 -6.49 -29.62 -18.92
N ARG A 12 -7.04 -30.56 -18.16
CA ARG A 12 -7.53 -30.33 -16.79
C ARG A 12 -6.41 -29.93 -15.85
N PHE A 13 -5.29 -30.64 -15.90
CA PHE A 13 -4.12 -30.33 -15.09
C PHE A 13 -3.57 -28.92 -15.38
N ARG A 14 -3.49 -28.54 -16.66
CA ARG A 14 -3.10 -27.20 -17.07
C ARG A 14 -4.08 -26.12 -16.60
N GLN A 15 -5.38 -26.38 -16.67
CA GLN A 15 -6.41 -25.45 -16.17
C GLN A 15 -6.31 -25.25 -14.65
N ILE A 16 -6.09 -26.33 -13.90
CA ILE A 16 -5.91 -26.26 -12.45
C ILE A 16 -4.67 -25.42 -12.09
N LEU A 17 -3.55 -25.65 -12.78
CA LEU A 17 -2.33 -24.85 -12.58
C LEU A 17 -2.56 -23.35 -12.87
N LEU A 18 -3.31 -23.03 -13.93
CA LEU A 18 -3.64 -21.64 -14.27
C LEU A 18 -4.53 -20.98 -13.20
N LEU A 19 -5.50 -21.72 -12.66
CA LEU A 19 -6.37 -21.22 -11.59
C LEU A 19 -5.59 -20.97 -10.29
N ILE A 20 -4.66 -21.85 -9.94
CA ILE A 20 -3.79 -21.70 -8.76
C ILE A 20 -2.88 -20.48 -8.94
N ALA A 21 -2.26 -20.33 -10.12
CA ALA A 21 -1.41 -19.17 -10.41
C ALA A 21 -2.21 -17.86 -10.32
N LEU A 22 -3.42 -17.83 -10.89
CA LEU A 22 -4.29 -16.65 -10.84
C LEU A 22 -4.69 -16.31 -9.40
N ALA A 23 -5.09 -17.30 -8.59
CA ALA A 23 -5.43 -17.11 -7.19
C ALA A 23 -4.25 -16.57 -6.37
N ALA A 24 -3.04 -17.10 -6.60
CA ALA A 24 -1.83 -16.62 -5.95
C ALA A 24 -1.50 -15.16 -6.31
N HIS A 25 -1.70 -14.76 -7.58
CA HIS A 25 -1.51 -13.37 -8.00
C HIS A 25 -2.53 -12.42 -7.38
N LEU A 26 -3.79 -12.84 -7.24
CA LEU A 26 -4.84 -12.03 -6.59
C LEU A 26 -4.56 -11.83 -5.10
N SER A 27 -4.05 -12.85 -4.39
CA SER A 27 -3.66 -12.74 -2.98
C SER A 27 -2.41 -11.88 -2.75
N ALA A 28 -1.56 -11.72 -3.77
CA ALA A 28 -0.35 -10.90 -3.69
C ALA A 28 -0.61 -9.41 -3.95
N SER A 29 -1.83 -9.02 -4.33
CA SER A 29 -2.23 -7.62 -4.41
C SER A 29 -2.51 -7.07 -3.01
N SER A 30 -1.49 -7.09 -2.15
CA SER A 30 -1.51 -6.29 -0.93
C SER A 30 -1.60 -4.82 -1.34
N ALA A 31 -2.49 -4.07 -0.69
CA ALA A 31 -2.54 -2.63 -0.83
C ALA A 31 -1.12 -2.09 -0.60
N GLN A 32 -0.48 -1.61 -1.67
CA GLN A 32 0.79 -0.92 -1.54
C GLN A 32 0.51 0.32 -0.69
N SER A 33 0.95 0.32 0.57
CA SER A 33 0.87 1.52 1.39
C SER A 33 1.59 2.62 0.62
N LEU A 34 0.97 3.79 0.43
CA LEU A 34 1.72 4.88 -0.19
C LEU A 34 2.96 5.14 0.67
N PRO A 35 4.12 5.39 0.03
CA PRO A 35 5.32 5.73 0.76
C PRO A 35 5.05 6.92 1.68
N GLU A 36 5.53 6.80 2.91
CA GLU A 36 5.49 7.87 3.91
C GLU A 36 6.11 9.12 3.30
N SER A 37 5.34 10.21 3.30
CA SER A 37 5.74 11.48 2.69
C SER A 37 6.01 12.49 3.79
N HIS A 38 7.24 13.03 3.81
CA HIS A 38 7.64 14.07 4.76
C HIS A 38 7.72 15.42 4.06
N TRP A 39 6.94 16.38 4.53
CA TRP A 39 6.95 17.76 4.04
C TRP A 39 7.45 18.68 5.14
N GLN A 40 8.49 19.45 4.86
CA GLN A 40 9.01 20.46 5.77
C GLN A 40 8.49 21.82 5.33
N PHE A 41 7.83 22.53 6.24
CA PHE A 41 7.32 23.87 6.02
C PHE A 41 8.14 24.85 6.84
N HIS A 42 8.75 25.82 6.14
CA HIS A 42 9.39 26.96 6.76
C HIS A 42 8.54 28.20 6.48
N ILE A 43 7.89 28.74 7.51
CA ILE A 43 7.01 29.90 7.40
C ILE A 43 7.64 31.06 8.15
N SER A 44 8.19 32.02 7.41
CA SER A 44 8.72 33.27 7.96
C SER A 44 7.70 34.40 7.83
N GLY A 45 7.31 35.01 8.94
CA GLY A 45 6.35 36.13 8.99
C GLY A 45 6.79 37.27 9.90
N ARG A 46 5.99 38.35 9.96
CA ARG A 46 6.28 39.51 10.83
C ARG A 46 6.35 39.18 12.33
N MET A 47 5.74 38.07 12.76
CA MET A 47 5.72 37.64 14.15
C MET A 47 6.79 36.60 14.49
N GLY A 48 7.66 36.24 13.53
CA GLY A 48 8.71 35.24 13.70
C GLY A 48 8.66 34.16 12.63
N THR A 49 9.50 33.14 12.84
CA THR A 49 9.64 31.99 11.95
C THR A 49 9.04 30.77 12.63
N VAL A 50 8.31 29.97 11.86
CA VAL A 50 7.74 28.70 12.30
C VAL A 50 8.22 27.62 11.35
N ASP A 51 8.93 26.64 11.89
CA ASP A 51 9.25 25.40 11.21
C ASP A 51 8.24 24.33 11.61
N ALA A 52 7.73 23.60 10.62
CA ALA A 52 6.80 22.51 10.85
C ALA A 52 7.14 21.30 9.97
N VAL A 53 7.05 20.11 10.57
CA VAL A 53 7.23 18.84 9.86
C VAL A 53 5.89 18.14 9.76
N VAL A 54 5.52 17.78 8.53
CA VAL A 54 4.29 17.03 8.24
C VAL A 54 4.66 15.67 7.69
N THR A 55 4.22 14.64 8.39
CA THR A 55 4.38 13.25 7.97
C THR A 55 3.02 12.73 7.53
N LEU A 56 2.90 12.29 6.28
CA LEU A 56 1.71 11.67 5.72
C LEU A 56 1.96 10.19 5.51
N LYS A 57 1.10 9.34 6.08
CA LYS A 57 1.15 7.90 5.93
C LYS A 57 -0.18 7.40 5.40
N ALA A 58 -0.16 6.63 4.31
CA ALA A 58 -1.36 5.94 3.85
C ALA A 58 -1.30 4.48 4.28
N GLU A 59 -2.08 4.12 5.29
CA GLU A 59 -2.12 2.77 5.86
C GLU A 59 -3.55 2.23 5.75
N ALA A 60 -3.70 1.04 5.17
CA ALA A 60 -5.00 0.36 5.02
C ALA A 60 -6.12 1.20 4.36
N GLY A 61 -5.78 2.12 3.45
CA GLY A 61 -6.76 2.98 2.76
C GLY A 61 -7.18 4.23 3.55
N VAL A 62 -6.57 4.47 4.71
CA VAL A 62 -6.73 5.71 5.49
C VAL A 62 -5.47 6.54 5.35
N LEU A 63 -5.64 7.83 5.04
CA LEU A 63 -4.55 8.80 5.04
C LEU A 63 -4.47 9.38 6.46
N THR A 64 -3.38 9.12 7.17
CA THR A 64 -3.12 9.71 8.48
C THR A 64 -1.96 10.69 8.37
N GLY A 65 -2.08 11.81 9.08
CA GLY A 65 -1.05 12.85 9.11
C GLY A 65 -0.57 13.16 10.52
N GLN A 66 0.70 13.50 10.65
CA GLN A 66 1.30 14.02 11.88
C GLN A 66 1.89 15.41 11.62
N PHE A 67 1.52 16.40 12.43
CA PHE A 67 2.03 17.77 12.35
C PHE A 67 2.86 18.10 13.61
N ASP A 68 4.17 18.34 13.45
CA ASP A 68 5.09 18.76 14.52
C ASP A 68 5.50 20.23 14.34
N LEU A 69 5.40 21.01 15.41
CA LEU A 69 5.59 22.47 15.46
C LEU A 69 6.83 22.86 16.30
N GLU A 70 7.96 22.16 16.18
CA GLU A 70 9.23 22.42 16.90
C GLU A 70 9.16 22.55 18.44
N ASN A 71 7.96 22.47 19.03
CA ASN A 71 7.64 22.62 20.45
C ASN A 71 7.23 21.26 21.05
N GLY A 72 7.43 20.18 20.30
CA GLY A 72 7.07 18.81 20.68
C GLY A 72 5.57 18.52 20.64
N ARG A 73 4.72 19.45 20.16
CA ARG A 73 3.30 19.19 19.99
C ARG A 73 3.05 18.55 18.64
N THR A 74 2.72 17.27 18.72
CA THR A 74 2.20 16.49 17.62
C THR A 74 0.67 16.58 17.55
N TRP A 75 0.13 16.88 16.38
CA TRP A 75 -1.30 16.78 16.10
C TRP A 75 -1.57 15.72 15.04
N LEU A 76 -2.59 14.90 15.27
CA LEU A 76 -3.10 13.95 14.30
C LEU A 76 -4.04 14.65 13.32
N ILE A 77 -3.89 14.33 12.03
CA ILE A 77 -4.79 14.76 10.96
C ILE A 77 -5.61 13.53 10.56
N GLU A 78 -6.94 13.61 10.73
CA GLU A 78 -7.95 12.65 10.23
C GLU A 78 -8.57 13.15 8.93
#